data_AF-A0A918ZIB7-F1
#
_entry.id   AF-A0A918ZIB7-F1
#
_cell.length_a   1.000
_cell.length_b   1.000
_cell.length_c   1.000
_cell.angle_alpha   90.00
_cell.angle_beta   90.00
_cell.angle_gamma   90.00
#
_symmetry.space_group_name_H-M   'P 1'
#
loop_
_entity.id
_entity.type
_entity.pdbx_description
1 polymer ?
#
loop_
_entity_poly.entity_id
_entity_poly.type
_entity_poly.pdbx_seq_one_letter_code
_entity_poly.pdbx_strand_id
1 'polypeptide(L)'
;MNFSSALRQLSQVQKPARGAPFYARFVNRPVGRVLAATAHRMGLSPNHVTAVSALATFAAIAAILACPPSYALGRWVTLALLLGFALDSADGQLARLTRSASPSGEWMDHVVDCAKLLGIHAAVLISFYRFFELPRTVMLLAPVGFQFAAVLLFFGGTLTDQLKRRGSEVSAGLRPRSSAVRVMALLPVDYGLLCLTFLFLGNQKIFCGLYVTLLAAHVLLVPAFLAKWFRELYRRPAEESAGRL
;
A
#
# COMPACT_ATOMS: atom_id res chain seq x y z
N MET A 1 5.93 26.04 -13.22
CA MET A 1 5.43 25.05 -14.22
C MET A 1 3.91 25.07 -14.21
N ASN A 2 3.23 25.00 -15.36
CA ASN A 2 1.76 24.97 -15.40
C ASN A 2 1.23 23.54 -15.15
N PHE A 3 -0.04 23.40 -14.75
CA PHE A 3 -0.61 22.09 -14.39
C PHE A 3 -0.46 21.03 -15.51
N SER A 4 -0.73 21.40 -16.76
CA SER A 4 -0.66 20.49 -17.92
C SER A 4 0.76 20.06 -18.28
N SER A 5 1.78 20.86 -17.97
CA SER A 5 3.19 20.48 -18.12
C SER A 5 3.65 19.60 -16.96
N ALA A 6 3.24 19.90 -15.72
CA ALA A 6 3.50 19.06 -14.56
C ALA A 6 2.91 17.64 -14.75
N LEU A 7 1.67 17.55 -15.22
CA LEU A 7 1.00 16.28 -15.49
C LEU A 7 1.70 15.47 -16.59
N ARG A 8 2.15 16.14 -17.66
CA ARG A 8 2.91 15.49 -18.75
C ARG A 8 4.26 14.99 -18.28
N GLN A 9 5.02 15.78 -17.52
CA GLN A 9 6.31 15.36 -16.98
C GLN A 9 6.14 14.21 -15.97
N LEU A 10 5.13 14.28 -15.11
CA LEU A 10 4.78 13.19 -14.19
C LEU A 10 4.44 11.89 -14.90
N SER A 11 3.92 11.92 -16.13
CA SER A 11 3.69 10.70 -16.91
C SER A 11 4.99 10.01 -17.35
N GLN A 12 6.09 10.77 -17.46
CA GLN A 12 7.39 10.27 -17.91
C GLN A 12 8.30 9.81 -16.76
N VAL A 13 8.17 10.36 -15.55
CA VAL A 13 9.08 10.10 -14.40
C VAL A 13 8.48 9.10 -13.38
N GLN A 14 7.61 8.17 -13.82
CA GLN A 14 6.98 7.22 -12.90
C GLN A 14 7.81 5.95 -12.67
N LYS A 15 7.78 5.43 -11.44
CA LYS A 15 8.18 4.04 -11.19
C LYS A 15 7.35 3.12 -12.09
N PRO A 16 7.94 2.14 -12.79
CA PRO A 16 7.20 1.18 -13.59
C PRO A 16 6.07 0.54 -12.76
N ALA A 17 4.85 0.46 -13.30
CA ALA A 17 3.71 -0.18 -12.64
C ALA A 17 3.73 -1.71 -12.66
N ARG A 18 4.87 -2.30 -13.07
CA ARG A 18 5.01 -3.74 -13.31
C ARG A 18 5.22 -4.44 -11.96
N GLY A 19 4.12 -4.83 -11.33
CA GLY A 19 4.09 -5.49 -10.02
C GLY A 19 3.11 -4.89 -9.02
N ALA A 20 2.50 -3.74 -9.33
CA ALA A 20 1.42 -3.19 -8.53
C ALA A 20 0.12 -3.98 -8.77
N PRO A 21 -0.69 -4.22 -7.72
CA PRO A 21 -2.01 -4.80 -7.86
C PRO A 21 -2.98 -3.87 -8.62
N PHE A 22 -4.13 -4.41 -9.01
CA PHE A 22 -5.03 -3.80 -10.01
C PHE A 22 -5.48 -2.38 -9.63
N TYR A 23 -6.05 -2.19 -8.43
CA TYR A 23 -6.57 -0.89 -8.00
C TYR A 23 -5.43 0.12 -7.87
N ALA A 24 -4.32 -0.29 -7.23
CA ALA A 24 -3.14 0.57 -7.09
C ALA A 24 -2.63 1.05 -8.46
N ARG A 25 -2.64 0.17 -9.48
CA ARG A 25 -2.15 0.45 -10.82
C ARG A 25 -3.09 1.34 -11.63
N PHE A 26 -4.38 1.00 -11.68
CA PHE A 26 -5.33 1.58 -12.64
C PHE A 26 -6.17 2.71 -12.05
N VAL A 27 -6.29 2.79 -10.72
CA VAL A 27 -7.07 3.82 -10.04
C VAL A 27 -6.15 4.73 -9.22
N ASN A 28 -5.42 4.16 -8.26
CA ASN A 28 -4.69 4.95 -7.28
C ASN A 28 -3.59 5.81 -7.91
N ARG A 29 -2.77 5.21 -8.78
CA ARG A 29 -1.66 5.93 -9.44
C ARG A 29 -2.11 7.07 -10.36
N PRO A 30 -3.12 6.88 -11.25
CA PRO A 30 -3.69 7.99 -12.02
C PRO A 30 -4.23 9.12 -11.15
N VAL A 31 -5.00 8.80 -10.10
CA VAL A 31 -5.54 9.81 -9.17
C VAL A 31 -4.40 10.52 -8.45
N GLY A 32 -3.42 9.79 -7.91
CA GLY A 32 -2.24 10.36 -7.26
C GLY A 32 -1.42 11.25 -8.20
N ARG A 33 -1.42 11.00 -9.51
CA ARG A 33 -0.75 11.87 -10.48
C ARG A 33 -1.42 13.23 -10.60
N VAL A 34 -2.75 13.24 -10.64
CA VAL A 34 -3.53 14.46 -10.66
C VAL A 34 -3.29 15.24 -9.37
N LEU A 35 -3.32 14.56 -8.21
CA LEU A 35 -3.04 15.17 -6.91
C LEU A 35 -1.61 15.73 -6.82
N ALA A 36 -0.61 15.02 -7.34
CA ALA A 36 0.78 15.48 -7.36
C ALA A 36 0.96 16.74 -8.22
N ALA A 37 0.30 16.81 -9.38
CA ALA A 37 0.32 18.00 -10.23
C ALA A 37 -0.36 19.20 -9.53
N THR A 38 -1.46 18.96 -8.81
CA THR A 38 -2.13 19.99 -8.00
C THR A 38 -1.24 20.45 -6.85
N ALA A 39 -0.64 19.54 -6.10
CA ALA A 39 0.26 19.85 -4.98
C ALA A 39 1.49 20.66 -5.46
N HIS A 40 2.06 20.30 -6.61
CA HIS A 40 3.14 21.07 -7.22
C HIS A 40 2.71 22.50 -7.54
N ARG A 41 1.51 22.69 -8.11
CA ARG A 41 0.96 24.03 -8.40
C ARG A 41 0.71 24.85 -7.14
N MET A 42 0.33 24.20 -6.05
CA MET A 42 0.12 24.83 -4.74
C MET A 42 1.42 25.12 -3.97
N GLY A 43 2.59 24.75 -4.52
CA GLY A 43 3.88 24.94 -3.84
C GLY A 43 4.09 24.04 -2.62
N LEU A 44 3.34 22.93 -2.52
CA LEU A 44 3.48 21.98 -1.43
C LEU A 44 4.76 21.14 -1.58
N SER A 45 5.40 20.82 -0.46
CA SER A 45 6.48 19.84 -0.42
C SER A 45 5.92 18.41 -0.40
N PRO A 46 6.69 17.38 -0.81
CA PRO A 46 6.28 15.99 -0.62
C PRO A 46 5.88 15.67 0.82
N ASN A 47 6.62 16.16 1.80
CA ASN A 47 6.33 15.95 3.22
C ASN A 47 4.98 16.55 3.65
N HIS A 48 4.57 17.69 3.09
CA HIS A 48 3.22 18.23 3.34
C HIS A 48 2.15 17.27 2.80
N VAL A 49 2.36 16.69 1.61
CA VAL A 49 1.42 15.73 1.03
C VAL A 49 1.36 14.44 1.86
N THR A 50 2.50 13.93 2.33
CA THR A 50 2.57 12.79 3.25
C THR A 50 1.83 13.08 4.57
N ALA A 51 1.98 14.28 5.14
CA ALA A 51 1.27 14.66 6.35
C ALA A 51 -0.26 14.69 6.16
N VAL A 52 -0.74 15.23 5.04
CA VAL A 52 -2.19 15.23 4.72
C VAL A 52 -2.70 13.81 4.46
N SER A 53 -1.91 12.96 3.78
CA SER A 53 -2.19 11.54 3.59
C SER A 53 -2.37 10.82 4.94
N ALA A 54 -1.41 11.03 5.85
CA ALA A 54 -1.44 10.47 7.19
C ALA A 54 -2.66 10.95 7.97
N LEU A 55 -2.97 12.26 7.96
CA LEU A 55 -4.15 12.81 8.64
C LEU A 55 -5.45 12.18 8.15
N ALA A 56 -5.66 12.08 6.83
CA ALA A 56 -6.84 11.44 6.26
C ALA A 56 -6.95 9.96 6.70
N THR A 57 -5.82 9.24 6.65
CA THR A 57 -5.75 7.82 7.00
C THR A 57 -6.00 7.57 8.48
N PHE A 58 -5.29 8.28 9.37
CA PHE A 58 -5.43 8.11 10.81
C PHE A 58 -6.76 8.62 11.35
N ALA A 59 -7.37 9.63 10.72
CA ALA A 59 -8.74 10.03 11.03
C ALA A 59 -9.74 8.89 10.71
N ALA A 60 -9.55 8.18 9.59
CA ALA A 60 -10.35 7.00 9.26
C ALA A 60 -10.17 5.87 10.29
N ILE A 61 -8.93 5.58 10.68
CA ILE A 61 -8.59 4.57 11.70
C ILE A 61 -9.22 4.93 13.04
N ALA A 62 -9.11 6.19 13.48
CA ALA A 62 -9.71 6.68 14.72
C ALA A 62 -11.25 6.55 14.69
N ALA A 63 -11.89 6.84 13.55
CA ALA A 63 -13.33 6.72 13.42
C ALA A 63 -13.81 5.25 13.49
N ILE A 64 -13.08 4.31 12.88
CA ILE A 64 -13.36 2.86 13.01
C ILE A 64 -13.30 2.42 14.49
N LEU A 65 -12.33 2.97 15.24
CA LEU A 65 -12.10 2.64 16.65
C LEU A 65 -13.15 3.22 17.59
N ALA A 66 -13.59 4.45 17.32
CA ALA A 66 -14.40 5.24 18.24
C ALA A 66 -15.91 5.16 17.97
N CYS A 67 -16.33 4.92 16.74
CA CYS A 67 -17.73 5.07 16.33
C CYS A 67 -18.41 3.72 16.05
N PRO A 68 -19.70 3.55 16.42
CA PRO A 68 -20.49 2.39 16.02
C PRO A 68 -20.55 2.23 14.49
N PRO A 69 -20.40 1.00 13.95
CA PRO A 69 -20.48 0.70 12.52
C PRO A 69 -21.80 1.15 11.92
N SER A 70 -21.74 1.88 10.80
CA SER A 70 -22.90 2.32 10.02
C SER A 70 -22.53 2.49 8.56
N TYR A 71 -23.52 2.53 7.67
CA TYR A 71 -23.28 2.81 6.24
C TYR A 71 -22.72 4.22 6.00
N ALA A 72 -23.06 5.19 6.85
CA ALA A 72 -22.51 6.55 6.77
C ALA A 72 -21.03 6.55 7.15
N LEU A 73 -20.68 5.93 8.29
CA LEU A 73 -19.30 5.78 8.74
C LEU A 73 -18.47 5.02 7.70
N GLY A 74 -18.99 3.90 7.19
CA GLY A 74 -18.30 3.08 6.18
C GLY A 74 -17.94 3.85 4.91
N ARG A 75 -18.89 4.62 4.36
CA ARG A 75 -18.62 5.49 3.19
C ARG A 75 -17.55 6.55 3.48
N TRP A 76 -17.62 7.19 4.64
CA TRP A 76 -16.65 8.21 5.03
C TRP A 76 -15.25 7.61 5.23
N VAL A 77 -15.16 6.49 5.95
CA VAL A 77 -13.91 5.72 6.16
C VAL A 77 -13.31 5.29 4.83
N THR A 78 -14.10 4.70 3.93
CA THR A 78 -13.61 4.32 2.60
C THR A 78 -13.06 5.53 1.84
N LEU A 79 -13.79 6.65 1.80
CA LEU A 79 -13.33 7.85 1.11
C LEU A 79 -12.03 8.39 1.70
N ALA A 80 -11.93 8.47 3.03
CA ALA A 80 -10.75 8.96 3.73
C ALA A 80 -9.52 8.07 3.50
N LEU A 81 -9.68 6.74 3.57
CA LEU A 81 -8.60 5.79 3.29
C LEU A 81 -8.15 5.82 1.82
N LEU A 82 -9.09 5.89 0.88
CA LEU A 82 -8.76 6.00 -0.55
C LEU A 82 -8.09 7.32 -0.91
N LEU A 83 -8.52 8.42 -0.28
CA LEU A 83 -7.86 9.72 -0.42
C LEU A 83 -6.45 9.70 0.15
N GLY A 84 -6.28 9.15 1.36
CA GLY A 84 -4.96 8.93 1.96
C GLY A 84 -4.05 8.13 1.03
N PHE A 85 -4.53 6.99 0.51
CA PHE A 85 -3.78 6.17 -0.42
C PHE A 85 -3.40 6.88 -1.72
N ALA A 86 -4.28 7.75 -2.24
CA ALA A 86 -3.99 8.52 -3.44
C ALA A 86 -2.95 9.62 -3.18
N LEU A 87 -3.01 10.28 -2.02
CA LEU A 87 -2.05 11.31 -1.58
C LEU A 87 -0.66 10.71 -1.28
N ASP A 88 -0.62 9.56 -0.64
CA ASP A 88 0.58 8.72 -0.45
C ASP A 88 1.25 8.42 -1.81
N SER A 89 0.48 7.97 -2.80
CA SER A 89 1.02 7.83 -4.16
C SER A 89 1.42 9.15 -4.82
N ALA A 90 0.86 10.28 -4.39
CA ALA A 90 1.15 11.60 -4.92
C ALA A 90 2.45 12.18 -4.35
N ASP A 91 2.79 11.94 -3.09
CA ASP A 91 4.00 12.48 -2.46
C ASP A 91 5.28 11.96 -3.16
N GLY A 92 5.35 10.67 -3.47
CA GLY A 92 6.50 10.07 -4.11
C GLY A 92 6.56 10.45 -5.58
N GLN A 93 5.40 10.71 -6.21
CA GLN A 93 5.34 11.27 -7.55
C GLN A 93 5.84 12.71 -7.59
N LEU A 94 5.45 13.52 -6.61
CA LEU A 94 5.90 14.89 -6.44
C LEU A 94 7.41 14.94 -6.17
N ALA A 95 7.92 14.12 -5.25
CA ALA A 95 9.36 14.03 -4.93
C ALA A 95 10.22 13.69 -6.16
N ARG A 96 9.71 12.83 -7.06
CA ARG A 96 10.37 12.52 -8.34
C ARG A 96 10.31 13.68 -9.32
N LEU A 97 9.17 14.37 -9.39
CA LEU A 97 8.99 15.56 -10.23
C LEU A 97 9.94 16.69 -9.83
N THR A 98 10.07 16.94 -8.52
CA THR A 98 10.89 18.01 -7.94
C THR A 98 12.34 17.59 -7.69
N ARG A 99 12.70 16.33 -7.98
CA ARG A 99 14.03 15.74 -7.69
C ARG A 99 14.45 15.93 -6.23
N SER A 100 13.50 15.87 -5.31
CA SER A 100 13.70 16.11 -3.87
C SER A 100 13.52 14.84 -3.04
N ALA A 101 13.74 13.66 -3.64
CA ALA A 101 13.74 12.40 -2.91
C ALA A 101 14.94 12.34 -1.96
N SER A 102 14.73 11.90 -0.72
CA SER A 102 15.77 11.79 0.30
C SER A 102 15.64 10.47 1.09
N PRO A 103 16.74 9.99 1.71
CA PRO A 103 16.69 8.82 2.58
C PRO A 103 15.74 9.00 3.77
N SER A 104 15.69 10.21 4.36
CA SER A 104 14.77 10.52 5.46
C SER A 104 13.30 10.51 5.04
N GLY A 105 13.00 10.95 3.81
CA GLY A 105 11.65 10.88 3.24
C GLY A 105 11.22 9.43 2.97
N GLU A 106 12.10 8.61 2.39
CA GLU A 106 11.81 7.17 2.17
C GLU A 106 11.64 6.41 3.50
N TRP A 107 12.41 6.76 4.54
CA TRP A 107 12.22 6.21 5.88
C TRP A 107 10.86 6.60 6.48
N MET A 108 10.50 7.88 6.40
CA MET A 108 9.23 8.39 6.93
C MET A 108 8.04 7.71 6.25
N ASP A 109 8.06 7.61 4.92
CA ASP A 109 7.07 6.91 4.09
C ASP A 109 6.84 5.48 4.60
N HIS A 110 7.91 4.69 4.73
CA HIS A 110 7.83 3.31 5.21
C HIS A 110 7.34 3.18 6.66
N VAL A 111 7.72 4.10 7.55
CA VAL A 111 7.27 4.09 8.95
C VAL A 111 5.79 4.42 9.04
N VAL A 112 5.32 5.44 8.32
CA VAL A 112 3.91 5.84 8.27
C VAL A 112 3.07 4.72 7.65
N ASP A 113 3.55 4.08 6.59
CA ASP A 113 2.91 2.90 5.97
C ASP A 113 2.76 1.73 6.94
N CYS A 114 3.82 1.43 7.70
CA CYS A 114 3.79 0.39 8.72
C CYS A 114 2.77 0.73 9.82
N ALA A 115 2.79 1.96 10.33
CA ALA A 115 1.85 2.43 11.34
C ALA A 115 0.38 2.38 10.84
N LYS A 116 0.14 2.73 9.57
CA LYS A 116 -1.16 2.60 8.90
C LYS A 116 -1.65 1.15 8.86
N LEU A 117 -0.79 0.21 8.47
CA LEU A 117 -1.13 -1.22 8.40
C LEU A 117 -1.43 -1.81 9.77
N LEU A 118 -0.65 -1.46 10.78
CA LEU A 118 -0.91 -1.86 12.17
C LEU A 118 -2.23 -1.24 12.67
N GLY A 119 -2.38 0.06 12.48
CA GLY A 119 -3.53 0.81 12.97
C GLY A 119 -4.86 0.35 12.38
N ILE A 120 -4.92 0.09 11.06
CA ILE A 120 -6.18 -0.31 10.42
C ILE A 120 -6.68 -1.66 10.94
N HIS A 121 -5.80 -2.65 11.11
CA HIS A 121 -6.19 -3.97 11.58
C HIS A 121 -6.46 -3.98 13.10
N ALA A 122 -5.71 -3.20 13.89
CA ALA A 122 -6.02 -2.98 15.30
C ALA A 122 -7.38 -2.28 15.49
N ALA A 123 -7.71 -1.30 14.66
CA ALA A 123 -9.01 -0.64 14.69
C ALA A 123 -10.15 -1.59 14.32
N VAL A 124 -9.97 -2.45 13.31
CA VAL A 124 -10.95 -3.50 12.99
C VAL A 124 -11.12 -4.49 14.13
N LEU A 125 -10.04 -4.91 14.79
CA LEU A 125 -10.10 -5.76 15.99
C LEU A 125 -10.96 -5.12 17.09
N ILE A 126 -10.69 -3.85 17.38
CA ILE A 126 -11.42 -3.12 18.43
C ILE A 126 -12.87 -2.90 18.02
N SER A 127 -13.14 -2.60 16.74
CA SER A 127 -14.50 -2.48 16.22
C SER A 127 -15.27 -3.80 16.34
N PHE A 128 -14.64 -4.92 15.98
CA PHE A 128 -15.18 -6.26 16.14
C PHE A 128 -15.52 -6.57 17.60
N TYR A 129 -14.61 -6.25 18.51
CA TYR A 129 -14.82 -6.48 19.94
C TYR A 129 -15.92 -5.60 20.54
N ARG A 130 -15.98 -4.32 20.15
CA ARG A 130 -16.90 -3.33 20.78
C ARG A 130 -18.30 -3.32 20.19
N PHE A 131 -18.43 -3.62 18.89
CA PHE A 131 -19.65 -3.28 18.15
C PHE A 131 -20.22 -4.41 17.29
N PHE A 132 -19.49 -5.52 17.08
CA PHE A 132 -19.98 -6.63 16.25
C PHE A 132 -20.53 -7.77 17.11
N GLU A 133 -21.66 -8.32 16.67
CA GLU A 133 -22.22 -9.56 17.23
C GLU A 133 -21.63 -10.75 16.47
N LEU A 134 -20.40 -11.12 16.84
CA LEU A 134 -19.68 -12.19 16.16
C LEU A 134 -20.24 -13.58 16.54
N PRO A 135 -20.48 -14.48 15.57
CA PRO A 135 -20.97 -15.83 15.85
C PRO A 135 -20.04 -16.67 16.75
N ARG A 136 -18.73 -16.41 16.70
CA ARG A 136 -17.71 -17.11 17.47
C ARG A 136 -16.60 -16.15 17.87
N THR A 137 -16.19 -16.17 19.13
CA THR A 137 -15.11 -15.32 19.67
C THR A 137 -13.79 -15.49 18.93
N VAL A 138 -13.52 -16.68 18.37
CA VAL A 138 -12.32 -16.96 17.55
C VAL A 138 -12.19 -16.03 16.34
N MET A 139 -13.28 -15.41 15.88
CA MET A 139 -13.23 -14.43 14.78
C MET A 139 -12.45 -13.16 15.15
N LEU A 140 -12.20 -12.88 16.44
CA LEU A 140 -11.28 -11.83 16.88
C LEU A 140 -9.82 -12.12 16.50
N LEU A 141 -9.47 -13.37 16.18
CA LEU A 141 -8.15 -13.70 15.64
C LEU A 141 -8.00 -13.27 14.18
N ALA A 142 -9.09 -13.00 13.46
CA ALA A 142 -9.01 -12.64 12.04
C ALA A 142 -8.25 -11.32 11.81
N PRO A 143 -8.54 -10.21 12.52
CA PRO A 143 -7.75 -9.00 12.38
C PRO A 143 -6.28 -9.16 12.82
N VAL A 144 -6.01 -9.98 13.84
CA VAL A 144 -4.64 -10.28 14.30
C VAL A 144 -3.86 -11.03 13.20
N GLY A 145 -4.45 -12.07 12.64
CA GLY A 145 -3.85 -12.83 11.54
C GLY A 145 -3.66 -11.98 10.28
N PHE A 146 -4.61 -11.08 10.00
CA PHE A 146 -4.51 -10.19 8.83
C PHE A 146 -3.35 -9.21 9.05
N GLN A 147 -3.28 -8.56 10.21
CA GLN A 147 -2.17 -7.68 10.55
C GLN A 147 -0.82 -8.36 10.37
N PHE A 148 -0.67 -9.58 10.90
CA PHE A 148 0.57 -10.35 10.77
C PHE A 148 0.92 -10.63 9.30
N ALA A 149 -0.03 -11.12 8.52
CA ALA A 149 0.16 -11.41 7.10
C ALA A 149 0.51 -10.15 6.28
N ALA A 150 -0.20 -9.04 6.52
CA ALA A 150 0.00 -7.78 5.84
C ALA A 150 1.38 -7.18 6.16
N VAL A 151 1.81 -7.19 7.42
CA VAL A 151 3.13 -6.72 7.84
C VAL A 151 4.24 -7.57 7.23
N LEU A 152 4.09 -8.90 7.19
CA LEU A 152 5.07 -9.78 6.54
C LEU A 152 5.24 -9.48 5.05
N LEU A 153 4.13 -9.26 4.34
CA LEU A 153 4.19 -8.87 2.93
C LEU A 153 4.83 -7.51 2.73
N PHE A 154 4.47 -6.52 3.55
CA PHE A 154 5.03 -5.18 3.50
C PHE A 154 6.53 -5.19 3.77
N PHE A 155 6.95 -5.74 4.92
CA PHE A 155 8.35 -5.80 5.31
C PHE A 155 9.18 -6.64 4.34
N GLY A 156 8.71 -7.83 3.97
CA GLY A 156 9.40 -8.71 3.03
C GLY A 156 9.58 -8.06 1.66
N GLY A 157 8.56 -7.37 1.15
CA GLY A 157 8.62 -6.64 -0.10
C GLY A 157 9.60 -5.46 -0.06
N THR A 158 9.49 -4.62 0.97
CA THR A 158 10.35 -3.43 1.17
C THR A 158 11.81 -3.83 1.34
N LEU A 159 12.10 -4.79 2.22
CA LEU A 159 13.47 -5.27 2.45
C LEU A 159 14.07 -5.87 1.18
N THR A 160 13.30 -6.67 0.44
CA THR A 160 13.76 -7.27 -0.82
C THR A 160 14.09 -6.19 -1.85
N ASP A 161 13.27 -5.14 -1.97
CA ASP A 161 13.54 -4.03 -2.89
C ASP A 161 14.79 -3.25 -2.46
N GLN A 162 14.96 -2.97 -1.17
CA GLN A 162 16.15 -2.30 -0.65
C GLN A 162 17.44 -3.10 -0.88
N LEU A 163 17.43 -4.40 -0.60
CA LEU A 163 18.59 -5.28 -0.84
C LEU A 163 18.92 -5.40 -2.33
N LYS A 164 17.90 -5.48 -3.20
CA LYS A 164 18.11 -5.49 -4.65
C LYS A 164 18.65 -4.17 -5.16
N ARG A 165 18.18 -3.02 -4.66
CA ARG A 165 18.70 -1.70 -5.07
C ARG A 165 20.18 -1.55 -4.70
N ARG A 166 20.57 -1.94 -3.48
CA ARG A 166 21.98 -1.94 -3.04
C ARG A 166 22.86 -2.79 -3.96
N GLY A 167 22.39 -3.97 -4.35
CA GLY A 167 23.14 -4.86 -5.24
C GLY A 167 22.85 -4.69 -6.74
N SER A 168 22.20 -3.62 -7.21
CA SER A 168 21.89 -3.39 -8.64
C SER A 168 22.34 -2.02 -9.12
N GLU A 169 23.35 -1.41 -8.49
CA GLU A 169 24.16 -0.37 -9.17
C GLU A 169 24.81 -0.91 -10.46
N VAL A 170 24.84 -2.24 -10.64
CA VAL A 170 25.29 -2.93 -11.85
C VAL A 170 24.11 -3.62 -12.53
N SER A 171 23.90 -3.32 -13.81
CA SER A 171 22.99 -3.99 -14.77
C SER A 171 21.54 -3.44 -14.90
N ALA A 172 21.41 -2.42 -15.76
CA ALA A 172 20.15 -1.97 -16.35
C ALA A 172 19.71 -2.92 -17.49
N GLY A 173 19.29 -4.14 -17.15
CA GLY A 173 18.70 -5.07 -18.10
C GLY A 173 17.22 -4.80 -18.40
N LEU A 174 16.79 -5.07 -19.64
CA LEU A 174 15.40 -5.01 -20.12
C LEU A 174 14.48 -5.87 -19.23
N ARG A 175 13.71 -5.22 -18.35
CA ARG A 175 12.79 -5.91 -17.42
C ARG A 175 11.53 -6.41 -18.16
N PRO A 176 11.12 -7.69 -18.02
CA PRO A 176 10.00 -8.27 -18.77
C PRO A 176 8.64 -7.57 -18.54
N ARG A 177 7.72 -7.69 -19.50
CA ARG A 177 6.33 -7.18 -19.41
C ARG A 177 5.57 -7.88 -18.27
N SER A 178 4.81 -7.13 -17.47
CA SER A 178 3.91 -7.72 -16.46
C SER A 178 2.70 -8.34 -17.17
N SER A 179 2.45 -9.64 -17.00
CA SER A 179 1.24 -10.29 -17.52
C SER A 179 -0.01 -9.82 -16.77
N ALA A 180 -1.15 -9.73 -17.46
CA ALA A 180 -2.44 -9.38 -16.85
C ALA A 180 -2.83 -10.36 -15.72
N VAL A 181 -2.53 -11.65 -15.91
CA VAL A 181 -2.71 -12.71 -14.90
C VAL A 181 -1.98 -12.38 -13.59
N ARG A 182 -0.74 -11.87 -13.67
CA ARG A 182 0.03 -11.50 -12.47
C ARG A 182 -0.58 -10.30 -11.73
N VAL A 183 -1.16 -9.34 -12.45
CA VAL A 183 -1.83 -8.18 -11.83
C VAL A 183 -3.11 -8.61 -11.13
N MET A 184 -3.87 -9.52 -11.73
CA MET A 184 -5.10 -10.07 -11.14
C MET A 184 -4.82 -10.98 -9.94
N ALA A 185 -3.76 -11.79 -9.99
CA ALA A 185 -3.35 -12.63 -8.86
C ALA A 185 -2.96 -11.81 -7.61
N LEU A 186 -2.61 -10.53 -7.77
CA LEU A 186 -2.27 -9.62 -6.68
C LEU A 186 -3.47 -8.83 -6.16
N LEU A 187 -4.63 -8.91 -6.82
CA LEU A 187 -5.83 -8.16 -6.41
C LEU A 187 -6.21 -8.39 -4.94
N PRO A 188 -6.11 -9.61 -4.36
CA PRO A 188 -6.47 -9.83 -2.96
C PRO A 188 -5.55 -9.13 -1.96
N VAL A 189 -4.32 -8.78 -2.35
CA VAL A 189 -3.36 -8.02 -1.53
C VAL A 189 -3.35 -6.52 -1.88
N ASP A 190 -4.33 -6.06 -2.65
CA ASP A 190 -4.47 -4.65 -2.99
C ASP A 190 -5.05 -3.86 -1.80
N TYR A 191 -4.31 -2.85 -1.34
CA TYR A 191 -4.76 -1.97 -0.28
C TYR A 191 -6.06 -1.23 -0.63
N GLY A 192 -6.26 -0.88 -1.91
CA GLY A 192 -7.51 -0.27 -2.36
C GLY A 192 -8.71 -1.20 -2.21
N LEU A 193 -8.51 -2.50 -2.43
CA LEU A 193 -9.57 -3.49 -2.20
C LEU A 193 -9.92 -3.61 -0.71
N LEU A 194 -8.93 -3.59 0.17
CA LEU A 194 -9.16 -3.50 1.62
C LEU A 194 -9.98 -2.25 1.97
N CYS A 195 -9.63 -1.08 1.44
CA CYS A 195 -10.36 0.17 1.68
C CYS A 195 -11.84 0.09 1.23
N LEU A 196 -12.09 -0.56 0.09
CA LEU A 196 -13.44 -0.74 -0.46
C LEU A 196 -14.32 -1.66 0.40
N THR A 197 -13.74 -2.58 1.17
CA THR A 197 -14.53 -3.41 2.10
C THR A 197 -15.28 -2.58 3.14
N PHE A 198 -14.73 -1.43 3.56
CA PHE A 198 -15.36 -0.54 4.55
C PHE A 198 -16.66 0.11 4.06
N LEU A 199 -16.97 0.09 2.75
CA LEU A 199 -18.30 0.47 2.27
C LEU A 199 -19.41 -0.37 2.91
N PHE A 200 -19.08 -1.61 3.27
CA PHE A 200 -19.97 -2.57 3.89
C PHE A 200 -19.91 -2.56 5.41
N LEU A 201 -19.17 -1.63 6.04
CA LEU A 201 -18.99 -1.56 7.50
C LEU A 201 -20.33 -1.57 8.27
N GLY A 202 -21.39 -0.96 7.72
CA GLY A 202 -22.73 -0.98 8.31
C GLY A 202 -23.47 -2.33 8.25
N ASN A 203 -22.96 -3.30 7.48
CA ASN A 203 -23.50 -4.66 7.40
C ASN A 203 -22.44 -5.65 7.89
N GLN A 204 -22.57 -6.04 9.16
CA GLN A 204 -21.58 -6.87 9.84
C GLN A 204 -21.27 -8.18 9.10
N LYS A 205 -22.31 -8.87 8.58
CA LYS A 205 -22.15 -10.14 7.87
C LYS A 205 -21.32 -9.99 6.60
N ILE A 206 -21.64 -8.99 5.78
CA ILE A 206 -20.93 -8.73 4.52
C ILE A 206 -19.51 -8.25 4.81
N PHE A 207 -19.33 -7.30 5.74
CA PHE A 207 -18.01 -6.80 6.10
C PHE A 207 -17.09 -7.91 6.62
N CYS A 208 -17.55 -8.72 7.58
CA CYS A 208 -16.78 -9.84 8.10
C CYS A 208 -16.46 -10.87 7.01
N GLY A 209 -17.42 -11.21 6.14
CA GLY A 209 -17.19 -12.15 5.04
C GLY A 209 -16.13 -11.66 4.06
N LEU A 210 -16.19 -10.40 3.65
CA LEU A 210 -15.18 -9.78 2.78
C LEU A 210 -13.81 -9.73 3.46
N TYR A 211 -13.76 -9.30 4.72
CA TYR A 211 -12.53 -9.16 5.48
C TYR A 211 -11.81 -10.51 5.70
N VAL A 212 -12.56 -11.56 6.07
CA VAL A 212 -12.04 -12.93 6.20
C VAL A 212 -11.60 -13.50 4.85
N THR A 213 -12.32 -13.17 3.77
CA THR A 213 -11.91 -13.59 2.41
C THR A 213 -10.55 -12.98 2.03
N LEU A 214 -10.36 -11.68 2.29
CA LEU A 214 -9.07 -11.02 2.05
C LEU A 214 -7.98 -11.60 2.95
N LEU A 215 -8.26 -11.83 4.24
CA LEU A 215 -7.34 -12.51 5.15
C LEU A 215 -6.89 -13.86 4.60
N ALA A 216 -7.82 -14.71 4.18
CA ALA A 216 -7.51 -16.04 3.66
C ALA A 216 -6.57 -15.94 2.45
N ALA A 217 -6.84 -15.00 1.55
CA ALA A 217 -5.95 -14.76 0.41
C ALA A 217 -4.56 -14.28 0.83
N HIS A 218 -4.44 -13.40 1.84
CA HIS A 218 -3.14 -12.96 2.36
C HIS A 218 -2.36 -14.13 2.97
N VAL A 219 -3.01 -14.94 3.81
CA VAL A 219 -2.39 -16.12 4.44
C VAL A 219 -1.90 -17.12 3.40
N LEU A 220 -2.66 -17.34 2.32
CA LEU A 220 -2.26 -18.23 1.22
C LEU A 220 -1.09 -17.66 0.40
N LEU A 221 -1.06 -16.33 0.20
CA LEU A 221 -0.06 -15.68 -0.66
C LEU A 221 1.27 -15.41 0.06
N VAL A 222 1.26 -15.17 1.38
CA VAL A 222 2.48 -14.88 2.17
C VAL A 222 3.61 -15.89 1.92
N PRO A 223 3.41 -17.22 2.07
CA PRO A 223 4.48 -18.19 1.85
C PRO A 223 5.04 -18.14 0.43
N ALA A 224 4.17 -17.96 -0.56
CA ALA A 224 4.58 -17.88 -1.96
C ALA A 224 5.45 -16.64 -2.24
N PHE A 225 5.10 -15.49 -1.66
CA PHE A 225 5.91 -14.26 -1.75
C PHE A 225 7.24 -14.39 -1.03
N LEU A 226 7.24 -14.88 0.20
CA LEU A 226 8.47 -15.08 0.98
C LEU A 226 9.43 -16.05 0.28
N ALA A 227 8.94 -17.20 -0.18
CA ALA A 227 9.75 -18.17 -0.92
C ALA A 227 10.28 -17.61 -2.26
N LYS A 228 9.47 -16.81 -2.95
CA LYS A 228 9.92 -16.11 -4.17
C LYS A 228 11.04 -15.12 -3.85
N TRP A 229 10.83 -14.23 -2.90
CA TRP A 229 11.81 -13.20 -2.55
C TRP A 229 13.12 -13.79 -2.03
N PHE A 230 13.04 -14.82 -1.18
CA PHE A 230 14.21 -15.54 -0.70
C PHE A 230 15.00 -16.17 -1.85
N ARG A 231 14.35 -16.85 -2.80
CA ARG A 231 15.02 -17.42 -3.99
C ARG A 231 15.65 -16.36 -4.89
N GLU A 232 15.00 -15.22 -5.06
CA GLU A 232 15.53 -14.10 -5.86
C GLU A 232 16.80 -13.48 -5.23
N LEU A 233 16.92 -13.51 -3.90
CA LEU A 233 18.13 -13.08 -3.19
C LEU A 233 19.19 -14.19 -3.13
N TYR A 234 18.79 -15.44 -2.95
CA TYR A 234 19.70 -16.59 -2.87
C TYR A 234 20.40 -16.93 -4.19
N ARG A 235 19.81 -16.62 -5.35
CA ARG A 235 20.45 -16.85 -6.67
C ARG A 235 21.61 -15.89 -6.99
N ARG A 236 22.06 -15.05 -6.05
CA ARG A 236 23.13 -14.05 -6.22
C ARG A 236 24.56 -14.41 -5.77
N PRO A 237 24.97 -15.63 -5.40
CA PRO A 237 26.38 -15.95 -5.22
C PRO A 237 26.90 -16.85 -6.36
N ALA A 238 27.49 -16.26 -7.42
CA ALA A 238 28.42 -16.95 -8.34
C ALA A 238 29.14 -16.04 -9.35
N GLU A 239 28.67 -14.82 -9.66
CA GLU A 239 29.30 -14.01 -10.72
C GLU A 239 30.34 -12.98 -10.21
N GLU A 240 30.44 -12.73 -8.90
CA GLU A 240 31.44 -11.80 -8.33
C GLU A 240 32.83 -12.41 -8.09
N SER A 241 33.03 -13.72 -8.32
CA SER A 241 34.31 -14.40 -8.07
C SER A 241 35.20 -14.60 -9.31
N ALA A 242 34.77 -14.16 -10.51
CA ALA A 242 35.54 -14.37 -11.75
C ALA A 242 36.32 -13.13 -12.25
N GLY A 243 36.41 -12.07 -11.45
CA GLY A 243 36.94 -10.77 -11.88
C GLY A 243 38.02 -10.14 -10.98
N ARG A 244 38.71 -10.93 -10.16
CA ARG A 244 39.95 -10.50 -9.50
C ARG A 244 41.04 -11.53 -9.80
N LEU A 245 41.62 -11.41 -10.99
CA LEU A 245 42.99 -11.83 -11.26
C LEU A 245 43.88 -10.60 -11.07
#